data_AF-A0A8H7NGH1-F1
#
_entry.id   AF-A0A8H7NGH1-F1
#
_cell.length_a   1.000
_cell.length_b   1.000
_cell.length_c   1.000
_cell.angle_alpha   90.00
_cell.angle_beta   90.00
_cell.angle_gamma   90.00
#
_symmetry.space_group_name_H-M   'P 1'
#
loop_
_entity.id
_entity.type
_entity.pdbx_description
1 polymer ?
#
loop_
_entity_poly.entity_id
_entity_poly.type
_entity_poly.pdbx_seq_one_letter_code
_entity_poly.pdbx_strand_id
1 'polypeptide(L)'
;MSLYSAIQFTSVSFLYAKASNLGDFQFLFIDLLLIVPLAIFMGWSGPAPTLHRKRPTADLVSRKVLTPLLGMMAICISIQAIAYVCVKTQSWYIPPKLKHNKSNIKNSENTVLFLTSCFEYIFSAVVLNAGPPFRERTAKNWPFIVMVTCALLVAVYMILAPAHWVSKTMQLTPMSVSFEMFLIALGALFWLLAWAYEKFISLRLARKIGHLQQKATGSLKKRKKYKDIADTMAT
;
A
#
# COMPACT_ATOMS: atom_id res chain seq x y z
N MET A 1 -2.72 -6.54 4.81
CA MET A 1 -3.87 -7.12 4.08
C MET A 1 -4.89 -6.06 3.64
N SER A 2 -5.50 -5.26 4.53
CA SER A 2 -6.54 -4.30 4.12
C SER A 2 -6.10 -3.27 3.07
N LEU A 3 -4.91 -2.69 3.21
CA LEU A 3 -4.39 -1.73 2.23
C LEU A 3 -4.08 -2.38 0.88
N TYR A 4 -3.63 -3.64 0.88
CA TYR A 4 -3.44 -4.41 -0.34
C TYR A 4 -4.75 -4.56 -1.12
N SER A 5 -5.82 -4.96 -0.44
CA SER A 5 -7.15 -5.08 -1.06
C SER A 5 -7.66 -3.74 -1.59
N ALA A 6 -7.37 -2.64 -0.89
CA ALA A 6 -7.73 -1.30 -1.37
C ALA A 6 -6.99 -0.92 -2.65
N ILE A 7 -5.66 -1.12 -2.71
CA ILE A 7 -4.85 -0.86 -3.91
C ILE A 7 -5.38 -1.67 -5.09
N GLN A 8 -5.62 -2.98 -4.89
CA GLN A 8 -6.15 -3.86 -5.93
C GLN A 8 -7.53 -3.41 -6.41
N PHE A 9 -8.43 -3.12 -5.46
CA PHE A 9 -9.78 -2.65 -5.75
C PHE A 9 -9.76 -1.34 -6.54
N THR A 10 -8.93 -0.38 -6.17
CA THR A 10 -8.82 0.91 -6.87
C THR A 10 -8.25 0.74 -8.28
N SER A 11 -7.18 -0.05 -8.45
CA SER A 11 -6.59 -0.30 -9.78
C SER A 11 -7.60 -0.95 -10.72
N VAL A 12 -8.30 -1.98 -10.23
CA VAL A 12 -9.33 -2.69 -10.98
C VAL A 12 -10.52 -1.77 -11.28
N SER A 13 -10.93 -0.91 -10.35
CA SER A 13 -12.01 0.05 -10.56
C SER A 13 -11.67 1.08 -11.65
N PHE A 14 -10.45 1.61 -11.67
CA PHE A 14 -10.02 2.53 -12.74
C PHE A 14 -10.02 1.86 -14.11
N LEU A 15 -9.61 0.59 -14.19
CA LEU A 15 -9.60 -0.15 -15.44
C LEU A 15 -11.01 -0.51 -15.91
N TYR A 16 -11.89 -0.91 -15.00
CA TYR A 16 -13.28 -1.20 -15.34
C TYR A 16 -14.04 0.03 -15.86
N ALA A 17 -13.68 1.24 -15.41
CA ALA A 17 -14.24 2.48 -15.94
C ALA A 17 -14.06 2.65 -17.45
N LYS A 18 -13.09 1.94 -18.06
CA LYS A 18 -12.85 1.88 -19.50
C LYS A 18 -12.95 0.47 -20.09
N ALA A 19 -13.71 -0.42 -19.44
CA ALA A 19 -13.93 -1.80 -19.86
C ALA A 19 -12.62 -2.61 -20.06
N SER A 20 -11.59 -2.28 -19.27
CA SER A 20 -10.34 -3.02 -19.17
C SER A 20 -10.28 -3.78 -17.83
N ASN A 21 -9.35 -4.71 -17.72
CA ASN A 21 -8.97 -5.33 -16.45
C ASN A 21 -7.45 -5.60 -16.42
N LEU A 22 -6.92 -5.87 -15.22
CA LEU A 22 -5.58 -6.44 -15.05
C LEU A 22 -5.53 -7.82 -15.70
N GLY A 23 -4.35 -8.21 -16.15
CA GLY A 23 -4.12 -9.55 -16.72
C GLY A 23 -4.01 -10.60 -15.64
N ASP A 24 -4.37 -11.84 -15.97
CA ASP A 24 -4.31 -12.97 -15.03
C ASP A 24 -2.90 -13.16 -14.46
N PHE A 25 -1.86 -13.03 -15.30
CA PHE A 25 -0.46 -13.09 -14.86
C PHE A 25 -0.04 -11.88 -14.02
N GLN A 26 -0.66 -10.71 -14.22
CA GLN A 26 -0.40 -9.53 -13.39
C GLN A 26 -0.97 -9.74 -11.98
N PHE A 27 -2.20 -10.27 -11.87
CA PHE A 27 -2.76 -10.70 -10.58
C PHE A 27 -1.90 -11.77 -9.91
N LEU A 28 -1.50 -12.80 -10.66
CA LEU A 28 -0.64 -13.87 -10.12
C LEU A 28 0.69 -13.30 -9.62
N PHE A 29 1.30 -12.38 -10.37
CA PHE A 29 2.54 -11.73 -9.96
C PHE A 29 2.36 -10.92 -8.67
N ILE A 30 1.30 -10.11 -8.59
CA ILE A 30 1.01 -9.32 -7.40
C ILE A 30 0.82 -10.26 -6.21
N ASP A 31 -0.08 -11.24 -6.30
CA ASP A 31 -0.47 -12.02 -5.14
C ASP A 31 0.64 -12.97 -4.70
N LEU A 32 1.17 -13.76 -5.65
CA LEU A 32 2.10 -14.85 -5.34
C LEU A 32 3.55 -14.40 -5.25
N LEU A 33 4.00 -13.51 -6.13
CA LEU A 33 5.43 -13.15 -6.21
C LEU A 33 5.76 -11.88 -5.43
N LEU A 34 4.77 -11.01 -5.21
CA LEU A 34 4.96 -9.77 -4.45
C LEU A 34 4.42 -9.91 -3.02
N ILE A 35 3.11 -10.15 -2.87
CA ILE A 35 2.41 -10.01 -1.59
C ILE A 35 2.70 -11.17 -0.64
N VAL A 36 2.64 -12.43 -1.11
CA VAL A 36 2.91 -13.60 -0.26
C VAL A 36 4.32 -13.56 0.34
N PRO A 37 5.41 -13.37 -0.43
CA PRO A 37 6.76 -13.29 0.12
C PRO A 37 6.93 -12.11 1.07
N LEU A 38 6.43 -10.92 0.69
CA LEU A 38 6.47 -9.75 1.57
C LEU A 38 5.76 -10.02 2.90
N ALA A 39 4.58 -10.66 2.88
CA ALA A 39 3.83 -10.99 4.09
C ALA A 39 4.56 -12.01 4.97
N ILE A 40 5.15 -13.06 4.37
CA ILE A 40 5.92 -14.08 5.09
C ILE A 40 7.12 -13.45 5.80
N PHE A 41 7.98 -12.75 5.06
CA PHE A 41 9.19 -12.16 5.64
C PHE A 41 8.87 -11.02 6.61
N MET A 42 7.79 -10.27 6.38
CA MET A 42 7.31 -9.27 7.35
C MET A 42 6.92 -9.93 8.69
N GLY A 43 6.46 -11.19 8.66
CA GLY A 43 6.12 -11.98 9.85
C GLY A 43 7.34 -12.44 10.67
N TRP A 44 8.51 -12.57 10.05
CA TRP A 44 9.72 -13.10 10.70
C TRP A 44 10.41 -12.14 11.68
N SER A 45 9.97 -10.89 11.80
CA SER A 45 10.56 -9.98 12.79
C SER A 45 10.28 -10.46 14.22
N GLY A 46 11.33 -10.57 15.02
CA GLY A 46 11.29 -11.01 16.40
C GLY A 46 10.65 -10.02 17.39
N PRO A 47 10.44 -10.45 18.64
CA PRO A 47 9.89 -9.59 19.70
C PRO A 47 10.87 -8.48 20.09
N ALA A 48 10.36 -7.41 20.69
CA ALA A 48 11.22 -6.40 21.29
C ALA A 48 12.08 -6.99 22.43
N PRO A 49 13.34 -6.55 22.62
CA PRO A 49 14.24 -7.07 23.65
C PRO A 49 13.79 -6.74 25.09
N THR A 50 12.91 -5.75 25.25
CA THR A 50 12.37 -5.32 26.54
C THR A 50 10.85 -5.27 26.51
N LEU A 51 10.23 -5.66 27.63
CA LEU A 51 8.78 -5.61 27.80
C LEU A 51 8.32 -4.17 28.01
N HIS A 52 7.39 -3.72 27.17
CA HIS A 52 6.83 -2.37 27.27
C HIS A 52 5.54 -2.36 28.11
N ARG A 53 5.41 -1.41 29.05
CA ARG A 53 4.29 -1.32 30.02
C ARG A 53 2.91 -1.13 29.38
N LYS A 54 2.85 -0.55 28.18
CA LYS A 54 1.62 -0.32 27.41
C LYS A 54 1.23 -1.60 26.65
N ARG A 55 -0.03 -2.02 26.70
CA ARG A 55 -0.50 -3.17 25.90
C ARG A 55 -0.62 -2.84 24.40
N PRO A 56 -0.40 -3.81 23.49
CA PRO A 56 -0.72 -3.67 22.07
C PRO A 56 -2.20 -3.33 21.87
N THR A 57 -2.52 -2.72 20.72
CA THR A 57 -3.91 -2.49 20.33
C THR A 57 -4.54 -3.84 19.98
N ALA A 58 -5.57 -4.25 20.72
CA ALA A 58 -6.23 -5.55 20.52
C ALA A 58 -7.24 -5.55 19.36
N ASP A 59 -7.73 -4.36 18.97
CA ASP A 59 -8.77 -4.22 17.93
C ASP A 59 -8.19 -3.62 16.64
N LEU A 60 -8.34 -4.37 15.55
CA LEU A 60 -8.07 -3.93 14.18
C LEU A 60 -9.01 -2.78 13.76
N VAL A 61 -10.26 -2.82 14.22
CA VAL A 61 -11.25 -1.74 14.01
C VAL A 61 -11.18 -0.75 15.17
N SER A 62 -10.04 -0.07 15.30
CA SER A 62 -9.89 1.03 16.26
C SER A 62 -9.54 2.32 15.54
N ARG A 63 -9.93 3.46 16.11
CA ARG A 63 -9.63 4.79 15.53
C ARG A 63 -8.14 4.98 15.23
N LYS A 64 -7.28 4.35 16.03
CA LYS A 64 -5.82 4.42 15.86
C LYS A 64 -5.28 3.61 14.68
N VAL A 65 -6.05 2.64 14.18
CA VAL A 65 -5.68 1.77 13.05
C VAL A 65 -6.45 2.17 11.79
N LEU A 66 -7.71 2.58 11.93
CA LEU A 66 -8.55 2.97 10.80
C LEU A 66 -8.15 4.33 10.21
N THR A 67 -7.78 5.32 11.03
CA THR A 67 -7.43 6.64 10.48
C THR A 67 -6.17 6.59 9.63
N PRO A 68 -5.07 5.92 10.06
CA PRO A 68 -3.91 5.78 9.20
C PRO A 68 -4.20 4.97 7.93
N LEU A 69 -5.00 3.90 8.06
CA LEU A 69 -5.41 3.07 6.92
C LEU A 69 -6.15 3.90 5.85
N LEU A 70 -7.15 4.68 6.25
CA LEU A 70 -7.94 5.50 5.32
C LEU A 70 -7.10 6.59 4.65
N GLY A 71 -6.18 7.22 5.38
CA GLY A 71 -5.28 8.21 4.78
C GLY A 71 -4.30 7.59 3.78
N MET A 72 -3.76 6.41 4.11
CA MET A 72 -2.93 5.66 3.16
C MET A 72 -3.72 5.25 1.91
N MET A 73 -4.97 4.80 2.07
CA MET A 73 -5.87 4.53 0.93
C MET A 73 -6.05 5.77 0.05
N ALA A 74 -6.30 6.95 0.64
CA ALA A 74 -6.45 8.19 -0.11
C ALA A 74 -5.18 8.60 -0.88
N ILE A 75 -4.00 8.39 -0.28
CA ILE A 75 -2.70 8.64 -0.94
C ILE A 75 -2.52 7.68 -2.12
N CYS A 76 -2.80 6.38 -1.96
CA CYS A 76 -2.72 5.40 -3.06
C CYS A 76 -3.67 5.79 -4.20
N ILE A 77 -4.94 6.06 -3.89
CA ILE A 77 -5.94 6.47 -4.90
C ILE A 77 -5.48 7.71 -5.67
N SER A 78 -4.89 8.68 -4.97
CA SER A 78 -4.41 9.92 -5.58
C SER A 78 -3.23 9.68 -6.52
N ILE A 79 -2.27 8.85 -6.11
CA ILE A 79 -1.12 8.48 -6.95
C ILE A 79 -1.54 7.68 -8.17
N GLN A 80 -2.40 6.66 -8.01
CA GLN A 80 -2.98 5.92 -9.13
C GLN A 80 -3.77 6.83 -10.08
N ALA A 81 -4.56 7.77 -9.55
CA ALA A 81 -5.31 8.72 -10.37
C ALA A 81 -4.39 9.63 -11.19
N ILE A 82 -3.30 10.13 -10.60
CA ILE A 82 -2.29 10.93 -11.31
C ILE A 82 -1.68 10.11 -12.45
N ALA A 83 -1.23 8.88 -12.17
CA ALA A 83 -0.67 8.00 -13.19
C ALA A 83 -1.67 7.74 -14.34
N TYR A 84 -2.92 7.47 -13.98
CA TYR A 84 -4.03 7.17 -14.88
C TYR A 84 -4.46 8.36 -15.76
N VAL A 85 -4.39 9.59 -15.25
CA VAL A 85 -4.69 10.79 -16.05
C VAL A 85 -3.49 11.16 -16.92
N CYS A 86 -2.27 11.11 -16.39
CA CYS A 86 -1.06 11.49 -17.11
C CYS A 86 -0.72 10.55 -18.29
N VAL A 87 -1.04 9.26 -18.21
CA VAL A 87 -0.80 8.33 -19.33
C VAL A 87 -1.63 8.68 -20.57
N LYS A 88 -2.82 9.26 -20.38
CA LYS A 88 -3.76 9.59 -21.48
C LYS A 88 -3.30 10.76 -22.33
N THR A 89 -2.44 11.62 -21.79
CA THR A 89 -1.92 12.79 -22.51
C THR A 89 -0.69 12.45 -23.35
N GLN A 90 -0.20 11.23 -23.28
CA GLN A 90 1.01 10.81 -23.98
C GLN A 90 0.74 10.45 -25.44
N SER A 91 1.70 10.73 -26.32
CA SER A 91 1.58 10.46 -27.76
C SER A 91 1.59 8.96 -28.11
N TRP A 92 2.20 8.13 -27.27
CA TRP A 92 2.26 6.67 -27.41
C TRP A 92 1.09 5.94 -26.72
N TYR A 93 0.10 6.69 -26.22
CA TYR A 93 -1.04 6.14 -25.50
C TYR A 93 -1.86 5.18 -26.39
N ILE A 94 -2.03 3.94 -25.90
CA ILE A 94 -2.85 2.92 -26.55
C ILE A 94 -4.16 2.79 -25.77
N PRO A 95 -5.30 3.25 -26.34
CA PRO A 95 -6.58 3.17 -25.66
C PRO A 95 -7.09 1.73 -25.57
N PRO A 96 -7.94 1.43 -24.56
CA PRO A 96 -8.57 0.13 -24.47
C PRO A 96 -9.54 -0.08 -25.65
N LYS A 97 -9.36 -1.18 -26.39
CA LYS A 97 -10.25 -1.59 -27.50
C LYS A 97 -11.45 -2.34 -26.94
N LEU A 98 -12.64 -1.79 -27.10
CA LEU A 98 -13.90 -2.46 -26.76
C LEU A 98 -14.13 -3.62 -27.75
N LYS A 99 -13.82 -4.86 -27.35
CA LYS A 99 -14.22 -6.06 -28.09
C LYS A 99 -15.21 -6.83 -27.23
N HIS A 100 -16.41 -7.08 -27.78
CA HIS A 100 -17.53 -7.73 -27.09
C HIS A 100 -17.26 -9.14 -26.54
N ASN A 101 -16.09 -9.75 -26.83
CA ASN A 101 -15.82 -11.13 -26.46
C ASN A 101 -14.43 -11.38 -25.82
N LYS A 102 -13.61 -10.33 -25.60
CA LYS A 102 -12.32 -10.45 -24.91
C LYS A 102 -12.01 -9.18 -24.11
N SER A 103 -11.67 -9.33 -22.83
CA SER A 103 -11.13 -8.23 -22.01
C SER A 103 -9.86 -7.68 -22.68
N ASN A 104 -9.84 -6.37 -22.95
CA ASN A 104 -8.69 -5.75 -23.61
C ASN A 104 -7.62 -5.37 -22.60
N ILE A 105 -6.93 -6.39 -22.11
CA ILE A 105 -5.93 -6.29 -21.03
C ILE A 105 -4.66 -5.54 -21.49
N LYS A 106 -4.29 -5.64 -22.78
CA LYS A 106 -3.11 -4.96 -23.32
C LYS A 106 -3.44 -3.51 -23.71
N ASN A 107 -3.27 -2.60 -22.78
CA ASN A 107 -3.38 -1.16 -22.99
C ASN A 107 -2.43 -0.38 -22.08
N SER A 108 -2.23 0.90 -22.40
CA SER A 108 -1.28 1.75 -21.67
C SER A 108 -1.76 2.08 -20.26
N GLU A 109 -3.07 2.22 -20.04
CA GLU A 109 -3.65 2.47 -18.71
C GLU A 109 -3.34 1.32 -17.74
N ASN A 110 -3.50 0.07 -18.20
CA ASN A 110 -3.24 -1.14 -17.44
C ASN A 110 -1.77 -1.27 -17.08
N THR A 111 -0.88 -1.08 -18.06
CA THR A 111 0.57 -1.14 -17.83
C THR A 111 0.99 -0.13 -16.76
N VAL A 112 0.52 1.11 -16.86
CA VAL A 112 0.88 2.18 -15.95
C VAL A 112 0.31 1.96 -14.55
N LEU A 113 -0.96 1.56 -14.44
CA LEU A 113 -1.57 1.24 -13.15
C LEU A 113 -0.90 0.04 -12.49
N PHE A 114 -0.65 -1.03 -13.23
CA PHE A 114 0.05 -2.22 -12.72
C PHE A 114 1.43 -1.87 -12.14
N LEU A 115 2.25 -1.12 -12.88
CA LEU A 115 3.60 -0.72 -12.44
C LEU A 115 3.55 0.23 -11.24
N THR A 116 2.60 1.17 -11.23
CA THR A 116 2.38 2.09 -10.10
C THR A 116 1.98 1.32 -8.85
N SER A 117 1.02 0.38 -8.97
CA SER A 117 0.56 -0.44 -7.85
C SER A 117 1.66 -1.35 -7.29
N CYS A 118 2.60 -1.82 -8.10
CA CYS A 118 3.77 -2.56 -7.61
C CYS A 118 4.58 -1.74 -6.59
N PHE A 119 4.86 -0.46 -6.88
CA PHE A 119 5.50 0.43 -5.91
C PHE A 119 4.65 0.63 -4.66
N GLU A 120 3.34 0.82 -4.83
CA GLU A 120 2.43 1.02 -3.70
C GLU A 120 2.43 -0.18 -2.76
N TYR A 121 2.40 -1.40 -3.29
CA TYR A 121 2.46 -2.63 -2.50
C TYR A 121 3.78 -2.76 -1.73
N ILE A 122 4.92 -2.57 -2.42
CA ILE A 122 6.25 -2.69 -1.82
C ILE A 122 6.43 -1.66 -0.70
N PHE A 123 6.17 -0.39 -0.98
CA PHE A 123 6.37 0.68 -0.01
C PHE A 123 5.34 0.65 1.11
N SER A 124 4.10 0.23 0.85
CA SER A 124 3.11 0.01 1.90
C SER A 124 3.56 -1.07 2.88
N ALA A 125 4.18 -2.16 2.39
CA ALA A 125 4.74 -3.20 3.25
C ALA A 125 5.85 -2.65 4.16
N VAL A 126 6.69 -1.74 3.64
CA VAL A 126 7.76 -1.08 4.41
C VAL A 126 7.20 -0.10 5.45
N VAL A 127 6.33 0.81 5.03
CA VAL A 127 5.80 1.90 5.86
C VAL A 127 4.92 1.36 6.99
N LEU A 128 4.09 0.35 6.70
CA LEU A 128 3.19 -0.26 7.68
C LEU A 128 3.84 -1.41 8.47
N ASN A 129 5.13 -1.69 8.27
CA ASN A 129 5.81 -2.68 9.10
C ASN A 129 5.97 -2.15 10.52
N ALA A 130 5.15 -2.70 11.42
CA ALA A 130 5.14 -2.32 12.83
C ALA A 130 6.51 -2.61 13.46
N GLY A 131 7.21 -1.53 13.83
CA GLY A 131 8.48 -1.59 14.57
C GLY A 131 8.29 -1.49 16.09
N PRO A 132 9.23 -0.85 16.81
CA PRO A 132 9.14 -0.62 18.25
C PRO A 132 7.84 0.12 18.63
N PRO A 133 7.22 -0.18 19.80
CA PRO A 133 7.83 -0.77 21.00
C PRO A 133 7.61 -2.27 21.21
N PHE A 134 6.84 -2.96 20.34
CA PHE A 134 6.45 -4.36 20.56
C PHE A 134 7.24 -5.36 19.73
N ARG A 135 7.73 -4.94 18.56
CA ARG A 135 8.59 -5.74 17.68
C ARG A 135 9.96 -5.11 17.60
N GLU A 136 10.93 -5.92 17.24
CA GLU A 136 12.26 -5.42 16.93
C GLU A 136 12.25 -4.44 15.74
N ARG A 137 13.35 -3.73 15.55
CA ARG A 137 13.49 -2.82 14.40
C ARG A 137 13.52 -3.63 13.11
N THR A 138 12.78 -3.19 12.11
CA THR A 138 12.75 -3.78 10.76
C THR A 138 14.15 -3.96 10.17
N ALA A 139 15.11 -3.09 10.52
CA ALA A 139 16.50 -3.17 10.10
C ALA A 139 17.23 -4.47 10.51
N LYS A 140 16.77 -5.17 11.56
CA LYS A 140 17.31 -6.46 11.97
C LYS A 140 16.77 -7.63 11.14
N ASN A 141 15.59 -7.47 10.55
CA ASN A 141 14.99 -8.47 9.68
C ASN A 141 15.59 -8.36 8.28
N TRP A 142 16.83 -8.84 8.13
CA TRP A 142 17.55 -8.81 6.86
C TRP A 142 16.82 -9.56 5.73
N PRO A 143 16.17 -10.73 5.94
CA PRO A 143 15.37 -11.39 4.90
C PRO A 143 14.26 -10.49 4.33
N PHE A 144 13.57 -9.72 5.18
CA PHE A 144 12.56 -8.77 4.72
C PHE A 144 13.17 -7.63 3.90
N ILE A 145 14.32 -7.10 4.32
CA ILE A 145 15.03 -6.04 3.57
C ILE A 145 15.45 -6.54 2.20
N VAL A 146 16.05 -7.73 2.12
CA VAL A 146 16.47 -8.36 0.86
C VAL A 146 15.25 -8.55 -0.05
N MET A 147 14.14 -9.08 0.47
CA MET A 147 12.91 -9.25 -0.32
C MET A 147 12.39 -7.92 -0.87
N VAL A 148 12.32 -6.88 -0.05
CA VAL A 148 11.89 -5.53 -0.47
C VAL A 148 12.81 -4.98 -1.55
N THR A 149 14.13 -5.10 -1.37
CA THR A 149 15.12 -4.64 -2.36
C THR A 149 14.99 -5.42 -3.67
N CYS A 150 14.87 -6.74 -3.62
CA CYS A 150 14.64 -7.56 -4.81
C CYS A 150 13.33 -7.19 -5.52
N ALA A 151 12.23 -7.03 -4.79
CA ALA A 151 10.95 -6.62 -5.35
C ALA A 151 11.03 -5.24 -6.02
N LEU A 152 11.73 -4.29 -5.39
CA LEU A 152 11.94 -2.95 -5.95
C LEU A 152 12.79 -3.00 -7.23
N LEU A 153 13.86 -3.78 -7.24
CA LEU A 153 14.69 -3.98 -8.42
C LEU A 153 13.89 -4.61 -9.57
N VAL A 154 13.04 -5.61 -9.28
CA VAL A 154 12.15 -6.21 -10.27
C VAL A 154 11.16 -5.18 -10.81
N ALA A 155 10.53 -4.38 -9.94
CA ALA A 155 9.59 -3.34 -10.37
C ALA A 155 10.27 -2.28 -11.27
N VAL A 156 11.47 -1.84 -10.91
CA VAL A 156 12.26 -0.90 -11.72
C VAL A 156 12.72 -1.53 -13.03
N TYR A 157 13.15 -2.78 -13.02
CA TYR A 157 13.48 -3.54 -14.23
C TYR A 157 12.30 -3.65 -15.20
N MET A 158 11.09 -3.90 -14.68
CA MET A 158 9.87 -3.98 -15.48
C MET A 158 9.49 -2.64 -16.13
N ILE A 159 9.94 -1.52 -15.58
CA ILE A 159 9.74 -0.18 -16.14
C ILE A 159 10.79 0.13 -17.21
N LEU A 160 12.08 -0.04 -16.90
CA LEU A 160 13.17 0.48 -17.72
C LEU A 160 13.50 -0.41 -18.93
N ALA A 161 13.54 -1.73 -18.74
CA ALA A 161 14.02 -2.64 -19.78
C ALA A 161 13.52 -4.08 -19.57
N PRO A 162 12.20 -4.33 -19.58
CA PRO A 162 11.68 -5.69 -19.46
C PRO A 162 12.10 -6.51 -20.68
N ALA A 163 12.70 -7.69 -20.45
CA ALA A 163 12.94 -8.66 -21.51
C ALA A 163 11.63 -8.98 -22.26
N HIS A 164 11.75 -9.29 -23.56
CA HIS A 164 10.59 -9.48 -24.44
C HIS A 164 9.57 -10.50 -23.90
N TRP A 165 10.05 -11.60 -23.28
CA TRP A 165 9.17 -12.59 -22.67
C TRP A 165 8.41 -12.06 -21.45
N VAL A 166 9.04 -11.22 -20.62
CA VAL A 166 8.40 -10.57 -19.46
C VAL A 166 7.32 -9.61 -19.93
N SER A 167 7.66 -8.75 -20.89
CA SER A 167 6.70 -7.81 -21.48
C SER A 167 5.51 -8.53 -22.11
N LYS A 168 5.74 -9.67 -22.79
CA LYS A 168 4.67 -10.48 -23.38
C LYS A 168 3.78 -11.14 -22.33
N THR A 169 4.37 -11.77 -21.30
CA THR A 169 3.63 -12.46 -20.24
C THR A 169 2.83 -11.48 -19.39
N MET A 170 3.44 -10.36 -19.00
CA MET A 170 2.81 -9.30 -18.22
C MET A 170 2.00 -8.31 -19.07
N GLN A 171 1.93 -8.56 -20.38
CA GLN A 171 1.19 -7.76 -21.36
C GLN A 171 1.49 -6.25 -21.30
N LEU A 172 2.75 -5.90 -21.02
CA LEU A 172 3.20 -4.52 -20.90
C LEU A 172 3.20 -3.84 -22.28
N THR A 173 2.79 -2.59 -22.32
CA THR A 173 2.91 -1.74 -23.52
C THR A 173 4.19 -0.92 -23.46
N PRO A 174 4.82 -0.62 -24.61
CA PRO A 174 5.98 0.27 -24.65
C PRO A 174 5.60 1.67 -24.14
N MET A 175 6.54 2.32 -23.47
CA MET A 175 6.41 3.67 -22.92
C MET A 175 7.60 4.53 -23.37
N SER A 176 7.47 5.85 -23.32
CA SER A 176 8.62 6.73 -23.52
C SER A 176 9.51 6.74 -22.28
N VAL A 177 10.82 6.85 -22.46
CA VAL A 177 11.81 6.94 -21.37
C VAL A 177 11.48 8.07 -20.38
N SER A 178 10.98 9.21 -20.88
CA SER A 178 10.52 10.31 -20.03
C SER A 178 9.41 9.90 -19.06
N PHE A 179 8.50 9.03 -19.50
CA PHE A 179 7.39 8.57 -18.70
C PHE A 179 7.80 7.44 -17.75
N GLU A 180 8.73 6.59 -18.16
CA GLU A 180 9.37 5.61 -17.26
C GLU A 180 10.01 6.31 -16.05
N MET A 181 10.78 7.38 -16.29
CA MET A 181 11.36 8.19 -15.21
C MET A 181 10.29 8.89 -14.37
N PHE A 182 9.19 9.34 -14.99
CA PHE A 182 8.05 9.88 -14.28
C PHE A 182 7.40 8.85 -13.34
N LEU A 183 7.23 7.60 -13.75
CA LEU A 183 6.69 6.53 -12.89
C LEU A 183 7.60 6.23 -11.70
N ILE A 184 8.92 6.19 -11.91
CA ILE A 184 9.89 6.01 -10.82
C ILE A 184 9.80 7.19 -9.83
N ALA A 185 9.73 8.43 -10.35
CA ALA A 185 9.55 9.62 -9.52
C ALA A 185 8.23 9.59 -8.76
N LEU A 186 7.16 9.11 -9.38
CA LEU A 186 5.84 8.94 -8.75
C LEU A 186 5.87 7.90 -7.63
N GLY A 187 6.57 6.78 -7.82
CA GLY A 187 6.81 5.78 -6.78
C GLY A 187 7.61 6.35 -5.60
N ALA A 188 8.64 7.15 -5.87
CA ALA A 188 9.40 7.86 -4.83
C ALA A 188 8.53 8.88 -4.08
N LEU A 189 7.69 9.63 -4.80
CA LEU A 189 6.72 10.55 -4.21
C LEU A 189 5.72 9.82 -3.32
N PHE A 190 5.18 8.68 -3.75
CA PHE A 190 4.32 7.83 -2.94
C PHE A 190 5.00 7.43 -1.63
N TRP A 191 6.23 6.92 -1.71
CA TRP A 191 7.00 6.52 -0.52
C TRP A 191 7.19 7.70 0.46
N LEU A 192 7.57 8.88 -0.05
CA LEU A 192 7.74 10.08 0.76
C LEU A 192 6.43 10.51 1.45
N LEU A 193 5.32 10.55 0.71
CA LEU A 193 4.01 10.91 1.24
C LEU A 193 3.52 9.90 2.28
N ALA A 194 3.66 8.60 1.99
CA ALA A 194 3.30 7.52 2.90
C ALA A 194 4.12 7.57 4.19
N TRP A 195 5.43 7.75 4.08
CA TRP A 195 6.32 7.89 5.23
C TRP A 195 6.02 9.13 6.07
N ALA A 196 5.82 10.28 5.43
CA ALA A 196 5.47 11.53 6.12
C ALA A 196 4.11 11.41 6.81
N TYR A 197 3.14 10.79 6.15
CA TYR A 197 1.81 10.55 6.69
C TYR A 197 1.87 9.67 7.94
N GLU A 198 2.56 8.53 7.86
CA GLU A 198 2.68 7.61 9.00
C GLU A 198 3.44 8.23 10.16
N LYS A 199 4.51 9.00 9.90
CA LYS A 199 5.35 9.59 10.95
C LYS A 199 4.72 10.80 11.64
N PHE A 200 4.09 11.69 10.89
CA PHE A 200 3.65 12.99 11.42
C PHE A 200 2.13 13.11 11.59
N ILE A 201 1.37 12.46 10.72
CA ILE A 201 -0.05 12.76 10.51
C ILE A 201 -0.93 11.75 11.26
N SER A 202 -0.58 10.47 11.24
CA SER A 202 -1.31 9.36 11.88
C SER A 202 -1.70 9.64 13.34
N LEU A 203 -0.71 10.01 14.18
CA LEU A 203 -0.89 10.26 15.62
C LEU A 203 -1.61 11.57 15.94
N ARG A 204 -1.51 12.56 15.05
CA ARG A 204 -2.20 13.86 15.21
C ARG A 204 -3.67 13.74 14.83
N LEU A 205 -3.98 13.08 13.71
CA LEU A 205 -5.37 12.83 13.30
C LEU A 205 -6.10 11.89 14.26
N ALA A 206 -5.45 10.83 14.73
CA ALA A 206 -6.05 9.93 15.72
C ALA A 206 -6.48 10.67 17.01
N ARG A 207 -5.71 11.69 17.43
CA ARG A 207 -6.07 12.55 18.57
C ARG A 207 -7.23 13.48 18.23
N LYS A 208 -7.17 14.19 17.09
CA LYS A 208 -8.24 15.12 16.68
C LYS A 208 -9.58 14.44 16.49
N ILE A 209 -9.62 13.28 15.84
CA ILE A 209 -10.85 12.48 15.64
C ILE A 209 -11.37 11.94 16.98
N GLY A 210 -10.46 11.57 17.89
CA GLY A 210 -10.80 11.23 19.27
C GLY A 210 -11.57 12.35 19.98
N HIS A 211 -11.07 13.59 19.89
CA HIS A 211 -11.71 14.76 20.49
C HIS A 211 -13.03 15.14 19.80
N LEU A 212 -13.10 15.08 18.47
CA LEU A 212 -14.33 15.38 17.72
C LEU A 212 -15.44 14.38 18.04
N GLN A 213 -15.14 13.08 18.11
CA GLN A 213 -16.14 12.10 18.52
C GLN A 213 -16.52 12.25 20.00
N GLN A 214 -15.61 12.64 20.90
CA GLN A 214 -16.02 12.95 22.29
C GLN A 214 -16.97 14.15 22.36
N LYS A 215 -16.74 15.18 21.54
CA LYS A 215 -17.64 16.34 21.44
C LYS A 215 -18.98 15.97 20.80
N ALA A 216 -18.99 15.12 19.78
CA ALA A 216 -20.20 14.75 19.04
C ALA A 216 -21.08 13.72 19.76
N THR A 217 -20.47 12.74 20.44
CA THR A 217 -21.23 11.63 21.05
C THR A 217 -21.51 11.86 22.54
N GLY A 218 -20.89 12.87 23.19
CA GLY A 218 -21.01 13.15 24.64
C GLY A 218 -20.52 12.02 25.55
N SER A 219 -20.19 10.86 24.99
CA SER A 219 -19.75 9.65 25.67
C SER A 219 -18.33 9.88 26.22
N LEU A 220 -18.26 10.13 27.53
CA LEU A 220 -17.01 10.01 28.27
C LEU A 220 -16.46 8.61 28.05
N LYS A 221 -15.16 8.55 27.76
CA LYS A 221 -14.46 7.30 27.46
C LYS A 221 -14.60 6.36 28.65
N LYS A 222 -15.48 5.35 28.57
CA LYS A 222 -15.67 4.34 29.62
C LYS A 222 -14.31 3.76 29.99
N ARG A 223 -13.85 4.02 31.21
CA ARG A 223 -12.61 3.45 31.76
C ARG A 223 -12.80 1.93 31.84
N LYS A 224 -11.73 1.18 31.60
CA LYS A 224 -11.82 -0.29 31.61
C LYS A 224 -12.01 -0.73 33.07
N LYS A 225 -13.09 -1.47 33.36
CA LYS A 225 -13.50 -1.89 34.72
C LYS A 225 -12.37 -2.45 35.58
N TYR A 226 -11.42 -3.20 35.02
CA TYR A 226 -10.29 -3.76 35.79
C TYR A 226 -9.35 -2.70 36.37
N LYS A 227 -9.27 -1.50 35.77
CA LYS A 227 -8.48 -0.39 36.33
C LYS A 227 -9.19 0.25 37.52
N ASP A 228 -10.51 0.29 37.46
CA ASP A 228 -11.31 0.80 38.58
C ASP A 228 -11.24 -0.19 39.75
N ILE A 229 -11.31 -1.51 39.48
CA ILE A 229 -11.10 -2.56 40.49
C ILE A 229 -9.68 -2.49 41.10
N ALA A 230 -8.64 -2.30 40.28
CA ALA A 230 -7.26 -2.19 40.78
C ALA A 230 -7.05 -0.96 41.69
N ASP A 231 -7.65 0.19 41.35
CA ASP A 231 -7.61 1.36 42.23
C ASP A 231 -8.41 1.13 43.52
N THR A 232 -9.55 0.40 43.44
CA THR A 232 -10.36 0.04 44.61
C THR A 232 -9.64 -0.94 45.55
N MET A 233 -8.76 -1.79 45.01
CA MET A 233 -7.93 -2.71 45.81
C MET A 233 -6.67 -2.05 46.39
N ALA A 234 -6.34 -0.82 45.95
CA ALA A 234 -5.17 -0.06 46.41
C ALA A 234 -5.49 0.96 47.50
N THR A 235 -6.78 1.20 47.78
CA THR A 235 -7.33 1.97 48.92
C THR A 235 -7.77 1.04 50.02
#